data_AF-A0A970DL10-F1
#
_entry.id   AF-A0A970DL10-F1
#
_cell.length_a   1.000
_cell.length_b   1.000
_cell.length_c   1.000
_cell.angle_alpha   90.00
_cell.angle_beta   90.00
_cell.angle_gamma   90.00
#
_symmetry.space_group_name_H-M   'P 1'
#
loop_
_entity.id
_entity.type
_entity.pdbx_description
1 polymer ?
#
loop_
_entity_poly.entity_id
_entity_poly.type
_entity_poly.pdbx_seq_one_letter_code
_entity_poly.pdbx_strand_id
1 'polypeptide(L)'
;IDIDRLGVMTVYNQPKSNAEYIQATSRVGRRNPGIVLVLFNNMRSRDKSHFEQFKYYHRIFYSYVEATSVTPFSMRAIEKALHCVFIALVRHAIPELSENESARNFKTDLPKVKEIIDYLLRRVKNIIPEHKNFAEKVLSNFAKQWEKFIEEHRNVYYKDYNGEPSILISAEENIDSELPKTLNSLRNVEPEINVFIRR
;
A
#
# COMPACT_ATOMS: atom_id res chain seq x y z
N ILE A 1 13.12 13.65 -15.37
CA ILE A 1 14.58 13.87 -15.26
C ILE A 1 15.00 13.31 -13.91
N ASP A 2 15.71 12.19 -13.90
CA ASP A 2 16.18 11.53 -12.69
C ASP A 2 17.60 12.00 -12.38
N ILE A 3 17.84 12.47 -11.16
CA ILE A 3 19.14 13.05 -10.76
C ILE A 3 19.61 12.28 -9.52
N ASP A 4 20.43 11.26 -9.76
CA ASP A 4 20.94 10.33 -8.74
C ASP A 4 21.86 10.97 -7.66
N ARG A 5 22.24 12.25 -7.83
CA ARG A 5 23.37 12.86 -7.08
C ARG A 5 23.00 14.08 -6.23
N LEU A 6 21.75 14.18 -5.77
CA LEU A 6 21.37 15.27 -4.87
C LEU A 6 21.69 14.90 -3.41
N GLY A 7 22.79 15.45 -2.90
CA GLY A 7 23.18 15.35 -1.49
C GLY A 7 22.60 16.47 -0.61
N VAL A 8 22.27 17.63 -1.20
CA VAL A 8 21.67 18.76 -0.48
C VAL A 8 20.60 19.42 -1.37
N MET A 9 19.46 19.77 -0.79
CA MET A 9 18.41 20.57 -1.44
C MET A 9 17.99 21.70 -0.52
N THR A 10 17.74 22.88 -1.10
CA THR A 10 17.06 23.98 -0.41
C THR A 10 15.69 24.18 -1.05
N VAL A 11 14.64 24.08 -0.24
CA VAL A 11 13.25 24.34 -0.62
C VAL A 11 12.90 25.74 -0.14
N TYR A 12 12.67 26.66 -1.08
CA TYR A 12 12.30 28.05 -0.77
C TYR A 12 10.78 28.25 -0.91
N ASN A 13 10.13 28.53 0.22
CA ASN A 13 8.68 28.54 0.45
C ASN A 13 8.04 27.15 0.38
N GLN A 14 6.83 27.04 0.94
CA GLN A 14 6.01 25.85 0.75
C GLN A 14 5.55 25.76 -0.72
N PRO A 15 5.79 24.64 -1.43
CA PRO A 15 5.23 24.39 -2.77
C PRO A 15 3.71 24.43 -2.77
N LYS A 16 3.09 24.53 -3.95
CA LYS A 16 1.63 24.64 -4.03
C LYS A 16 0.93 23.35 -3.61
N SER A 17 1.53 22.20 -3.89
CA SER A 17 0.99 20.88 -3.52
C SER A 17 1.94 20.12 -2.60
N ASN A 18 1.38 19.31 -1.70
CA ASN A 18 2.18 18.43 -0.86
C ASN A 18 2.87 17.35 -1.70
N ALA A 19 2.24 16.88 -2.78
CA ALA A 19 2.84 15.92 -3.71
C ALA A 19 4.14 16.47 -4.32
N GLU A 20 4.16 17.73 -4.77
CA GLU A 20 5.35 18.37 -5.34
C GLU A 20 6.48 18.50 -4.31
N TYR A 21 6.14 18.88 -3.07
CA TYR A 21 7.11 18.94 -1.97
C TYR A 21 7.77 17.57 -1.74
N ILE A 22 6.98 16.50 -1.69
CA ILE A 22 7.46 15.13 -1.49
C ILE A 22 8.32 14.69 -2.66
N GLN A 23 7.83 14.83 -3.89
CA GLN A 23 8.54 14.41 -5.10
C GLN A 23 9.84 15.19 -5.33
N ALA A 24 9.93 16.43 -4.86
CA ALA A 24 11.17 17.20 -4.92
C ALA A 24 12.16 16.71 -3.86
N THR A 25 11.71 16.58 -2.61
CA THR A 25 12.57 16.22 -1.48
C THR A 25 12.99 14.75 -1.47
N SER A 26 12.19 13.83 -2.00
CA SER A 26 12.53 12.40 -2.12
C SER A 26 13.63 12.10 -3.14
N ARG A 27 14.01 13.08 -3.96
CA ARG A 27 15.19 12.98 -4.85
C ARG A 27 16.51 13.12 -4.10
N VAL A 28 16.48 13.60 -2.86
CA VAL A 28 17.66 13.81 -2.02
C VAL A 28 17.87 12.57 -1.16
N GLY A 29 19.12 12.12 -1.05
CA GLY A 29 19.44 11.07 -0.07
C GLY A 29 19.27 9.62 -0.57
N ARG A 30 19.01 9.39 -1.87
CA ARG A 30 18.70 8.05 -2.42
C ARG A 30 19.83 7.02 -2.33
N ARG A 31 21.09 7.45 -2.51
CA ARG A 31 22.28 6.56 -2.44
C ARG A 31 23.15 6.78 -1.22
N ASN A 32 23.18 8.00 -0.70
CA ASN A 32 23.98 8.43 0.44
C ASN A 32 23.11 9.37 1.28
N PRO A 33 23.36 9.52 2.59
CA PRO A 33 22.64 10.48 3.42
C PRO A 33 22.61 11.88 2.77
N GLY A 34 21.43 12.49 2.73
CA GLY A 34 21.23 13.81 2.15
C GLY A 34 20.51 14.76 3.10
N ILE A 35 20.66 16.07 2.89
CA ILE A 35 20.09 17.11 3.74
C ILE A 35 19.11 17.96 2.93
N VAL A 36 17.91 18.16 3.47
CA VAL A 36 16.93 19.09 2.92
C VAL A 36 16.78 20.27 3.88
N LEU A 37 17.04 21.48 3.39
CA LEU A 37 16.83 22.73 4.11
C LEU A 37 15.54 23.39 3.60
N VAL A 38 14.60 23.68 4.49
CA VAL A 38 13.33 24.31 4.14
C VAL A 38 13.30 25.73 4.69
N LEU A 39 13.15 26.70 3.80
CA LEU A 39 13.11 28.12 4.11
C LEU A 39 11.70 28.66 3.89
N PHE A 40 11.01 29.05 4.95
CA PHE A 40 9.65 29.61 4.89
C PHE A 40 9.68 31.14 4.92
N ASN A 41 8.77 31.77 4.17
CA ASN A 41 8.62 33.23 4.18
C ASN A 41 7.57 33.65 5.22
N ASN A 42 7.98 34.43 6.22
CA ASN A 42 7.12 34.92 7.30
C ASN A 42 5.99 35.85 6.85
N MET A 43 6.12 36.51 5.69
CA MET A 43 5.10 37.39 5.12
C MET A 43 3.94 36.60 4.50
N ARG A 44 4.10 35.29 4.29
CA ARG A 44 3.08 34.41 3.72
C ARG A 44 2.42 33.59 4.83
N SER A 45 1.13 33.84 5.07
CA SER A 45 0.35 33.12 6.10
C SER A 45 0.40 31.60 5.95
N ARG A 46 0.42 31.08 4.71
CA ARG A 46 0.56 29.65 4.44
C ARG A 46 1.89 29.09 4.94
N ASP A 47 2.99 29.74 4.59
CA ASP A 47 4.33 29.33 4.98
C ASP A 47 4.52 29.42 6.50
N LYS A 48 3.95 30.45 7.14
CA LYS A 48 3.91 30.56 8.60
C LYS A 48 3.18 29.37 9.24
N SER A 49 2.01 28.99 8.73
CA SER A 49 1.27 27.82 9.22
C SER A 49 2.07 26.52 9.08
N HIS A 50 2.75 26.32 7.95
CA HIS A 50 3.60 25.15 7.74
C HIS A 50 4.83 25.13 8.65
N PHE A 51 5.43 26.31 8.92
CA PHE A 51 6.52 26.44 9.87
C PHE A 51 6.07 26.07 11.30
N GLU A 52 4.95 26.61 11.76
CA GLU A 52 4.40 26.33 13.10
C GLU A 52 4.05 24.85 13.29
N GLN A 53 3.60 24.18 12.23
CA GLN A 53 3.20 22.77 12.26
C GLN A 53 4.29 21.82 11.71
N PHE A 54 5.52 22.29 11.48
CA PHE A 54 6.52 21.58 10.67
C PHE A 54 6.73 20.11 11.08
N LYS A 55 6.92 19.84 12.38
CA LYS A 55 7.12 18.48 12.91
C LYS A 55 5.89 17.60 12.73
N TYR A 56 4.71 18.16 13.02
CA TYR A 56 3.46 17.42 12.89
C TYR A 56 3.18 17.11 11.41
N TYR A 57 3.31 18.12 10.55
CA TYR A 57 3.22 17.97 9.10
C TYR A 57 4.12 16.85 8.61
N HIS A 58 5.42 16.84 8.92
CA HIS A 58 6.35 15.78 8.50
C HIS A 58 6.09 14.40 9.09
N ARG A 59 5.32 14.28 10.19
CA ARG A 59 4.89 12.97 10.70
C ARG A 59 3.73 12.38 9.90
N ILE A 60 2.92 13.21 9.26
CA ILE A 60 1.70 12.80 8.55
C ILE A 60 1.64 13.33 7.11
N PHE A 61 2.75 13.79 6.54
CA PHE A 61 2.77 14.58 5.31
C PHE A 61 2.18 13.86 4.10
N TYR A 62 2.29 12.53 4.06
CA TYR A 62 1.61 11.68 3.08
C TYR A 62 0.07 11.72 3.16
N SER A 63 -0.50 12.01 4.34
CA SER A 63 -1.96 12.16 4.49
C SER A 63 -2.49 13.42 3.77
N TYR A 64 -1.64 14.44 3.65
CA TYR A 64 -1.95 15.70 2.97
C TYR A 64 -1.70 15.66 1.47
N VAL A 65 -1.16 14.56 0.93
CA VAL A 65 -1.18 14.33 -0.51
C VAL A 65 -2.62 14.12 -0.91
N GLU A 66 -3.15 15.06 -1.69
CA GLU A 66 -4.47 14.93 -2.30
C GLU A 66 -4.53 13.58 -3.00
N ALA A 67 -5.52 12.76 -2.65
CA ALA A 67 -5.76 11.55 -3.41
C ALA A 67 -6.02 11.97 -4.85
N THR A 68 -5.18 11.53 -5.79
CA THR A 68 -5.61 11.44 -7.17
C THR A 68 -6.95 10.71 -7.15
N SER A 69 -7.97 11.28 -7.78
CA SER A 69 -9.32 10.71 -7.74
C SER A 69 -9.30 9.30 -8.32
N VAL A 70 -9.17 8.30 -7.45
CA VAL A 70 -9.37 6.91 -7.85
C VAL A 70 -10.87 6.71 -7.77
N THR A 71 -11.51 6.58 -8.93
CA THR A 71 -12.93 6.24 -8.98
C THR A 71 -13.14 4.94 -8.20
N PRO A 72 -13.84 4.96 -7.05
CA PRO A 72 -14.08 3.76 -6.27
C PRO A 72 -14.74 2.70 -7.13
N PHE A 73 -14.42 1.43 -6.90
CA PHE A 73 -14.95 0.31 -7.67
C PHE A 73 -14.64 0.32 -9.17
N SER A 74 -13.78 1.21 -9.69
CA SER A 74 -13.22 1.04 -11.04
C SER A 74 -12.51 -0.32 -11.18
N MET A 75 -12.45 -0.88 -12.40
CA MET A 75 -11.78 -2.17 -12.63
C MET A 75 -10.34 -2.19 -12.08
N ARG A 76 -9.60 -1.07 -12.21
CA ARG A 76 -8.25 -0.92 -11.66
C ARG A 76 -8.21 -0.93 -10.14
N ALA A 77 -9.17 -0.30 -9.47
CA ALA A 77 -9.27 -0.36 -8.02
C ALA A 77 -9.60 -1.78 -7.53
N ILE A 78 -10.47 -2.49 -8.25
CA ILE A 78 -10.82 -3.89 -7.99
C ILE A 78 -9.59 -4.79 -8.12
N GLU A 79 -8.86 -4.73 -9.24
CA GLU A 79 -7.62 -5.51 -9.45
C GLU A 79 -6.61 -5.27 -8.32
N LYS A 80 -6.40 -4.01 -7.96
CA LYS A 80 -5.33 -3.62 -7.02
C LYS A 80 -5.63 -3.87 -5.55
N ALA A 81 -6.90 -3.92 -5.14
CA ALA A 81 -7.23 -3.88 -3.71
C ALA A 81 -8.26 -4.93 -3.25
N LEU A 82 -9.00 -5.57 -4.16
CA LEU A 82 -10.07 -6.49 -3.75
C LEU A 82 -9.52 -7.72 -3.01
N HIS A 83 -8.34 -8.20 -3.40
CA HIS A 83 -7.67 -9.32 -2.73
C HIS A 83 -7.35 -9.00 -1.26
N CYS A 84 -6.93 -7.77 -0.93
CA CYS A 84 -6.65 -7.36 0.44
C CYS A 84 -7.90 -7.43 1.32
N VAL A 85 -9.04 -6.95 0.81
CA VAL A 85 -10.33 -6.99 1.52
C VAL A 85 -10.78 -8.43 1.71
N PHE A 86 -10.61 -9.26 0.68
CA PHE A 86 -10.93 -10.68 0.75
C PHE A 86 -10.10 -11.40 1.82
N ILE A 87 -8.77 -11.22 1.82
CA ILE A 87 -7.86 -11.79 2.84
C ILE A 87 -8.29 -11.36 4.25
N ALA A 88 -8.57 -10.06 4.44
CA ALA A 88 -9.00 -9.54 5.73
C ALA A 88 -10.29 -10.19 6.22
N LEU A 89 -11.28 -10.34 5.34
CA LEU A 89 -12.55 -11.00 5.69
C LEU A 89 -12.34 -12.48 5.99
N VAL A 90 -11.54 -13.20 5.21
CA VAL A 90 -11.21 -14.62 5.47
C VAL A 90 -10.57 -14.76 6.85
N ARG A 91 -9.55 -13.96 7.15
CA ARG A 91 -8.82 -14.00 8.42
C ARG A 91 -9.70 -13.66 9.62
N HIS A 92 -10.60 -12.69 9.49
CA HIS A 92 -11.43 -12.24 10.60
C HIS A 92 -12.75 -12.99 10.77
N ALA A 93 -13.28 -13.62 9.71
CA ALA A 93 -14.56 -14.30 9.75
C ALA A 93 -14.45 -15.83 9.93
N ILE A 94 -13.27 -16.40 9.73
CA ILE A 94 -12.99 -17.84 9.89
C ILE A 94 -11.99 -18.00 11.04
N PRO A 95 -12.43 -18.37 12.25
CA PRO A 95 -11.57 -18.48 13.42
C PRO A 95 -10.33 -19.35 13.21
N GLU A 96 -10.46 -20.44 12.45
CA GLU A 96 -9.39 -21.38 12.12
C GLU A 96 -8.29 -20.75 11.24
N LEU A 97 -8.61 -19.65 10.55
CA LEU A 97 -7.71 -18.90 9.67
C LEU A 97 -7.27 -17.56 10.27
N SER A 98 -7.46 -17.33 11.57
CA SER A 98 -7.17 -16.03 12.20
C SER A 98 -5.68 -15.78 12.48
N GLU A 99 -4.95 -16.82 12.85
CA GLU A 99 -3.52 -16.75 13.17
C GLU A 99 -2.65 -16.55 11.93
N ASN A 100 -1.45 -15.99 12.12
CA ASN A 100 -0.56 -15.65 10.99
C ASN A 100 -0.21 -16.88 10.15
N GLU A 101 0.10 -17.98 10.80
CA GLU A 101 0.47 -19.29 10.20
C GLU A 101 -0.72 -20.08 9.64
N SER A 102 -1.94 -19.73 10.05
CA SER A 102 -3.14 -20.39 9.55
C SER A 102 -3.47 -20.04 8.09
N ALA A 103 -2.77 -19.06 7.49
CA ALA A 103 -2.90 -18.74 6.07
C ALA A 103 -2.70 -19.97 5.16
N ARG A 104 -1.89 -20.93 5.60
CA ARG A 104 -1.67 -22.22 4.92
C ARG A 104 -2.90 -23.13 4.89
N ASN A 105 -3.80 -23.01 5.85
CA ASN A 105 -4.97 -23.88 5.95
C ASN A 105 -6.14 -23.41 5.08
N PHE A 106 -5.95 -22.34 4.30
CA PHE A 106 -6.96 -21.82 3.39
C PHE A 106 -7.34 -22.86 2.34
N LYS A 107 -8.65 -22.96 2.08
CA LYS A 107 -9.21 -23.72 0.95
C LYS A 107 -10.38 -22.96 0.35
N THR A 108 -10.49 -22.98 -0.97
CA THR A 108 -11.54 -22.31 -1.75
C THR A 108 -12.90 -22.98 -1.56
N ASP A 109 -12.94 -24.25 -1.18
CA ASP A 109 -14.17 -25.03 -1.01
C ASP A 109 -14.92 -24.75 0.30
N LEU A 110 -14.27 -24.12 1.28
CA LEU A 110 -14.84 -23.79 2.59
C LEU A 110 -16.16 -23.00 2.44
N PRO A 111 -17.25 -23.40 3.12
CA PRO A 111 -18.54 -22.71 3.03
C PRO A 111 -18.45 -21.22 3.35
N LYS A 112 -17.68 -20.87 4.38
CA LYS A 112 -17.50 -19.48 4.80
C LYS A 112 -16.74 -18.63 3.78
N VAL A 113 -15.81 -19.22 3.04
CA VAL A 113 -15.10 -18.53 1.94
C VAL A 113 -16.08 -18.18 0.82
N LYS A 114 -16.97 -19.10 0.46
CA LYS A 114 -18.03 -18.85 -0.54
C LYS A 114 -18.98 -17.75 -0.08
N GLU A 115 -19.40 -17.77 1.18
CA GLU A 115 -20.22 -16.68 1.76
C GLU A 115 -19.54 -15.30 1.66
N ILE A 116 -18.23 -15.24 1.93
CA ILE A 116 -17.43 -14.01 1.81
C ILE A 116 -17.38 -13.52 0.36
N ILE A 117 -17.11 -14.42 -0.59
CA ILE A 117 -17.10 -14.10 -2.02
C ILE A 117 -18.47 -13.55 -2.45
N ASP A 118 -19.56 -14.23 -2.10
CA ASP A 118 -20.92 -13.78 -2.42
C ASP A 118 -21.25 -12.43 -1.80
N TYR A 119 -20.82 -12.20 -0.56
CA TYR A 119 -20.98 -10.90 0.11
C TYR A 119 -20.27 -9.77 -0.65
N LEU A 120 -19.01 -9.99 -1.04
CA LEU A 120 -18.22 -9.02 -1.81
C LEU A 120 -18.84 -8.76 -3.19
N LEU A 121 -19.25 -9.81 -3.90
CA LEU A 121 -19.89 -9.69 -5.22
C LEU A 121 -21.24 -8.96 -5.15
N ARG A 122 -22.02 -9.21 -4.10
CA ARG A 122 -23.27 -8.47 -3.84
C ARG A 122 -22.98 -6.99 -3.60
N ARG A 123 -21.93 -6.67 -2.83
CA ARG A 123 -21.53 -5.28 -2.58
C ARG A 123 -21.10 -4.56 -3.85
N VAL A 124 -20.27 -5.20 -4.69
CA VAL A 124 -19.87 -4.66 -6.00
C VAL A 124 -21.10 -4.45 -6.88
N LYS A 125 -21.97 -5.45 -7.01
CA LYS A 125 -23.19 -5.37 -7.82
C LYS A 125 -24.10 -4.20 -7.41
N ASN A 126 -24.24 -3.96 -6.10
CA ASN A 126 -25.10 -2.90 -5.59
C ASN A 126 -24.55 -1.48 -5.86
N ILE A 127 -23.25 -1.35 -6.16
CA ILE A 127 -22.61 -0.04 -6.42
C ILE A 127 -22.38 0.16 -7.91
N ILE A 128 -21.77 -0.83 -8.59
CA ILE A 128 -21.50 -0.84 -10.03
C ILE A 128 -21.82 -2.24 -10.60
N PRO A 129 -23.05 -2.49 -11.05
CA PRO A 129 -23.49 -3.78 -11.59
C PRO A 129 -22.59 -4.33 -12.69
N GLU A 130 -22.08 -3.45 -13.56
CA GLU A 130 -21.25 -3.78 -14.73
C GLU A 130 -19.92 -4.44 -14.33
N HIS A 131 -19.42 -4.14 -13.13
CA HIS A 131 -18.14 -4.67 -12.65
C HIS A 131 -18.26 -5.98 -11.87
N LYS A 132 -19.48 -6.49 -11.62
CA LYS A 132 -19.69 -7.73 -10.86
C LYS A 132 -18.93 -8.92 -11.47
N ASN A 133 -19.10 -9.16 -12.77
CA ASN A 133 -18.47 -10.29 -13.47
C ASN A 133 -16.93 -10.16 -13.48
N PHE A 134 -16.43 -8.93 -13.50
CA PHE A 134 -15.00 -8.65 -13.42
C PHE A 134 -14.46 -8.96 -12.02
N ALA A 135 -15.12 -8.47 -10.96
CA ALA A 135 -14.76 -8.77 -9.58
C ALA A 135 -14.80 -10.27 -9.27
N GLU A 136 -15.77 -11.00 -9.83
CA GLU A 136 -15.89 -12.46 -9.69
C GLU A 136 -14.70 -13.20 -10.27
N LYS A 137 -14.23 -12.80 -11.45
CA LYS A 137 -13.01 -13.34 -12.06
C LYS A 137 -11.78 -13.04 -11.20
N VAL A 138 -11.65 -11.79 -10.71
CA VAL A 138 -10.52 -11.38 -9.86
C VAL A 138 -10.47 -12.20 -8.56
N LEU A 139 -11.60 -12.33 -7.86
CA LEU A 139 -11.68 -13.10 -6.62
C LEU A 139 -11.41 -14.60 -6.85
N SER A 140 -12.02 -15.18 -7.88
CA SER A 140 -11.86 -16.60 -8.19
C SER A 140 -10.43 -16.94 -8.60
N ASN A 141 -9.79 -16.07 -9.37
CA ASN A 141 -8.39 -16.24 -9.74
C ASN A 141 -7.48 -16.11 -8.52
N PHE A 142 -7.69 -15.11 -7.67
CA PHE A 142 -6.89 -14.92 -6.47
C PHE A 142 -7.02 -16.09 -5.49
N ALA A 143 -8.24 -16.61 -5.25
CA ALA A 143 -8.46 -17.77 -4.39
C ALA A 143 -7.69 -19.01 -4.87
N LYS A 144 -7.71 -19.27 -6.19
CA LYS A 144 -6.93 -20.36 -6.80
C LYS A 144 -5.43 -20.13 -6.71
N GLN A 145 -4.97 -18.90 -6.91
CA GLN A 145 -3.55 -18.56 -6.76
C GLN A 145 -3.08 -18.77 -5.32
N TRP A 146 -3.89 -18.43 -4.32
CA TRP A 146 -3.58 -18.69 -2.92
C TRP A 146 -3.43 -20.19 -2.65
N GLU A 147 -4.38 -21.03 -3.09
CA GLU A 147 -4.25 -22.49 -2.94
C GLU A 147 -3.00 -23.03 -3.64
N LYS A 148 -2.74 -22.61 -4.89
CA LYS A 148 -1.53 -22.98 -5.61
C LYS A 148 -0.26 -22.58 -4.85
N PHE A 149 -0.23 -21.38 -4.30
CA PHE A 149 0.89 -20.87 -3.52
C PHE A 149 1.15 -21.69 -2.25
N ILE A 150 0.09 -22.20 -1.62
CA ILE A 150 0.16 -23.14 -0.49
C ILE A 150 0.74 -24.49 -0.89
N GLU A 151 0.42 -24.99 -2.09
CA GLU A 151 0.97 -26.26 -2.60
C GLU A 151 2.47 -26.15 -2.91
N GLU A 152 2.92 -24.99 -3.39
CA GLU A 152 4.33 -24.74 -3.74
C GLU A 152 5.23 -24.50 -2.51
N HIS A 153 4.67 -24.05 -1.38
CA HIS A 153 5.43 -23.64 -0.22
C HIS A 153 5.14 -24.47 1.04
N ARG A 154 6.21 -24.88 1.72
CA ARG A 154 6.08 -25.65 2.97
C ARG A 154 5.50 -24.83 4.11
N ASN A 155 5.66 -23.51 4.15
CA ASN A 155 5.08 -22.67 5.18
C ASN A 155 4.54 -21.42 4.48
N VAL A 156 3.35 -20.98 4.87
CA VAL A 156 2.71 -19.79 4.30
C VAL A 156 2.09 -19.00 5.42
N TYR A 157 2.40 -17.71 5.47
CA TYR A 157 1.89 -16.79 6.49
C TYR A 157 1.05 -15.67 5.86
N TYR A 158 0.22 -14.98 6.65
CA TYR A 158 -0.44 -13.77 6.16
C TYR A 158 0.56 -12.65 5.91
N LYS A 159 1.47 -12.41 6.87
CA LYS A 159 2.53 -11.42 6.80
C LYS A 159 3.88 -12.09 7.07
N ASP A 160 4.93 -11.55 6.46
CA ASP A 160 6.33 -11.97 6.62
C ASP A 160 6.68 -12.35 8.05
N TYR A 161 7.21 -13.55 8.18
CA TYR A 161 7.66 -14.12 9.44
C TYR A 161 8.91 -14.95 9.18
N ASN A 162 10.04 -14.58 9.79
CA ASN A 162 11.32 -15.31 9.67
C ASN A 162 11.81 -15.57 8.23
N GLY A 163 11.46 -14.70 7.26
CA GLY A 163 11.84 -14.87 5.85
C GLY A 163 11.03 -15.94 5.11
N GLU A 164 9.94 -16.43 5.70
CA GLU A 164 9.04 -17.39 5.08
C GLU A 164 8.04 -16.68 4.14
N PRO A 165 7.50 -17.39 3.13
CA PRO A 165 6.56 -16.85 2.16
C PRO A 165 5.29 -16.29 2.81
N SER A 166 4.84 -15.13 2.33
CA SER A 166 3.63 -14.46 2.79
C SER A 166 2.61 -14.23 1.67
N ILE A 167 1.32 -14.21 2.04
CA ILE A 167 0.22 -13.92 1.12
C ILE A 167 0.06 -12.40 0.89
N LEU A 168 0.30 -11.59 1.93
CA LEU A 168 0.29 -10.13 1.83
C LEU A 168 1.69 -9.62 1.48
N ILE A 169 2.05 -9.73 0.21
CA ILE A 169 3.33 -9.22 -0.30
C ILE A 169 3.24 -7.70 -0.45
N SER A 170 4.16 -6.98 0.18
CA SER A 170 4.22 -5.52 0.07
C SER A 170 4.56 -5.07 -1.35
N ALA A 171 3.85 -4.07 -1.86
CA ALA A 171 4.17 -3.44 -3.15
C ALA A 171 5.53 -2.72 -3.16
N GLU A 172 6.09 -2.40 -2.00
CA GLU A 172 7.41 -1.78 -1.85
C GLU A 172 8.55 -2.81 -1.90
N GLU A 173 8.24 -4.10 -1.78
CA GLU A 173 9.21 -5.18 -1.87
C GLU A 173 9.42 -5.61 -3.33
N ASN A 174 10.69 -5.70 -3.74
CA ASN A 174 11.11 -6.22 -5.03
C ASN A 174 11.13 -7.76 -5.04
N ILE A 175 10.03 -8.37 -4.58
CA ILE A 175 9.79 -9.80 -4.70
C ILE A 175 9.04 -10.03 -6.01
N ASP A 176 9.56 -10.95 -6.83
CA ASP A 176 8.85 -11.47 -7.99
C ASP A 176 7.91 -12.58 -7.52
N SER A 177 6.61 -12.37 -7.69
CA SER A 177 5.58 -13.29 -7.20
C SER A 177 4.39 -13.28 -8.14
N GLU A 178 3.77 -14.45 -8.31
CA GLU A 178 2.51 -14.59 -9.04
C GLU A 178 1.32 -14.00 -8.28
N LEU A 179 1.47 -13.75 -6.97
CA LEU A 179 0.44 -13.12 -6.15
C LEU A 179 0.40 -11.59 -6.38
N PRO A 180 -0.80 -10.99 -6.37
CA PRO A 180 -0.92 -9.54 -6.48
C PRO A 180 -0.24 -8.86 -5.29
N LYS A 181 0.54 -7.82 -5.57
CA LYS A 181 1.17 -7.01 -4.53
C LYS A 181 0.13 -6.16 -3.80
N THR A 182 0.18 -6.22 -2.48
CA THR A 182 -0.65 -5.43 -1.57
C THR A 182 -0.06 -4.04 -1.41
N LEU A 183 -0.88 -3.03 -1.67
CA LEU A 183 -0.49 -1.64 -1.46
C LEU A 183 -0.48 -1.32 0.04
N ASN A 184 0.68 -0.94 0.59
CA ASN A 184 0.79 -0.45 1.98
C ASN A 184 -0.01 0.84 2.20
N SER A 185 -0.22 1.58 1.11
CA SER A 185 -1.15 2.68 1.01
C SER A 185 -1.62 2.77 -0.43
N LEU A 186 -2.90 3.07 -0.66
CA LEU A 186 -3.42 3.43 -1.99
C LEU A 186 -2.74 4.70 -2.56
N ARG A 187 -1.82 5.30 -1.80
CA ARG A 187 -1.08 6.53 -2.11
C ARG A 187 0.45 6.35 -2.07
N ASN A 188 1.01 5.22 -1.59
CA ASN A 188 2.48 5.07 -1.51
C ASN A 188 3.08 4.57 -2.82
N VAL A 189 4.13 5.26 -3.24
CA VAL A 189 5.12 4.81 -4.20
C VAL A 189 6.46 5.37 -3.71
N GLU A 190 7.09 4.76 -2.71
CA GLU A 190 8.56 4.78 -2.49
C GLU A 190 8.92 4.12 -1.13
N PRO A 191 9.97 3.27 -1.07
CA PRO A 191 10.45 2.67 0.17
C PRO A 191 11.24 3.67 1.06
N GLU A 192 11.16 3.50 2.39
CA GLU A 192 11.93 4.30 3.36
C GLU A 192 13.42 3.90 3.40
N ILE A 193 14.31 4.86 3.66
CA ILE A 193 15.77 4.65 3.78
C ILE A 193 16.22 4.93 5.21
N ASN A 194 16.96 4.00 5.83
CA ASN A 194 17.50 4.17 7.17
C ASN A 194 18.74 5.09 7.18
N VAL A 195 18.76 6.08 8.09
CA VAL A 195 19.90 6.99 8.29
C VAL A 195 20.65 6.61 9.56
N PHE A 196 21.94 6.27 9.44
CA PHE A 196 22.82 6.04 10.58
C PHE A 196 23.62 7.31 10.91
N ILE A 197 23.35 7.89 12.09
CA ILE A 197 24.14 9.03 12.60
C ILE A 197 25.27 8.44 13.46
N ARG A 198 26.51 8.61 13.01
CA ARG A 198 27.70 8.29 13.81
C ARG A 198 27.86 9.39 14.86
N ARG A 199 27.74 9.04 16.14
CA ARG A 199 28.10 9.90 17.28
C ARG A 199 29.61 9.96 17.42
#